data_AF-A0A9Q5JJV7-F1
#
_entry.id   AF-A0A9Q5JJV7-F1
#
_cell.length_a   1.000
_cell.length_b   1.000
_cell.length_c   1.000
_cell.angle_alpha   90.00
_cell.angle_beta   90.00
_cell.angle_gamma   90.00
#
_symmetry.space_group_name_H-M   'P 1'
#
loop_
_entity.id
_entity.type
_entity.pdbx_description
1 polymer ?
#
loop_
_entity_poly.entity_id
_entity_poly.type
_entity_poly.pdbx_seq_one_letter_code
_entity_poly.pdbx_strand_id
1 'polypeptide(L)'
;MKNVSPFIYVKDVDKSLCYYKDVFNAQTEILMGKDGRTYHAQLIIGDETFVHFSDTFHKHPVSKNPHLIIECDSLEELERVYKRLIDDGGHAKVKLNKTFFNAYHAEVKDRLNGIIWVFNYFLDEHI
;
A
#
# COMPACT_ATOMS: atom_id res chain seq x y z
N MET A 1 3.86 -21.94 -0.37
CA MET A 1 3.56 -21.36 0.96
C MET A 1 2.15 -20.77 0.93
N LYS A 2 1.43 -20.66 2.05
CA LYS A 2 0.15 -19.92 2.07
C LYS A 2 0.45 -18.47 2.46
N ASN A 3 -0.16 -17.49 1.77
CA ASN A 3 -0.05 -16.07 2.12
C ASN A 3 -1.43 -15.48 2.44
N VAL A 4 -1.43 -14.30 3.07
CA VAL A 4 -2.62 -13.48 3.30
C VAL A 4 -2.37 -12.15 2.63
N SER A 5 -3.26 -11.78 1.71
CA SER A 5 -3.16 -10.52 0.97
C SER A 5 -4.38 -9.66 1.32
N PRO A 6 -4.21 -8.39 1.72
CA PRO A 6 -5.33 -7.51 2.00
C PRO A 6 -6.25 -7.36 0.80
N PHE A 7 -7.57 -7.41 1.04
CA PHE A 7 -8.59 -7.15 0.03
C PHE A 7 -9.35 -5.87 0.39
N ILE A 8 -9.18 -4.83 -0.43
CA ILE A 8 -9.62 -3.47 -0.11
C ILE A 8 -10.69 -3.02 -1.11
N TYR A 9 -11.88 -2.75 -0.60
CA TYR A 9 -12.93 -2.11 -1.38
C TYR A 9 -12.63 -0.62 -1.55
N VAL A 10 -12.48 -0.18 -2.79
CA VAL A 10 -12.18 1.20 -3.16
C VAL A 10 -13.30 1.79 -4.02
N LYS A 11 -13.34 3.12 -4.13
CA LYS A 11 -14.31 3.81 -5.00
C LYS A 11 -13.99 3.65 -6.48
N ASP A 12 -12.70 3.56 -6.81
CA ASP A 12 -12.19 3.55 -8.16
C ASP A 12 -10.93 2.68 -8.20
N VAL A 13 -11.06 1.50 -8.80
CA VAL A 13 -9.98 0.49 -8.85
C VAL A 13 -8.87 0.97 -9.78
N ASP A 14 -9.21 1.50 -10.96
CA ASP A 14 -8.25 1.97 -11.95
C ASP A 14 -7.39 3.11 -11.39
N LYS A 15 -8.02 4.08 -10.73
CA LYS A 15 -7.31 5.18 -10.07
C LYS A 15 -6.41 4.70 -8.94
N SER A 16 -6.88 3.76 -8.12
CA SER A 16 -6.09 3.19 -7.03
C SER A 16 -4.88 2.44 -7.56
N LEU A 17 -5.09 1.60 -8.58
CA LEU A 17 -4.06 0.79 -9.20
C LEU A 17 -2.98 1.66 -9.84
N CYS A 18 -3.38 2.67 -10.63
CA CYS A 18 -2.45 3.62 -11.25
C CYS A 18 -1.63 4.38 -10.22
N TYR A 19 -2.27 4.85 -9.15
CA TYR A 19 -1.59 5.58 -8.07
C TYR A 19 -0.56 4.72 -7.35
N TYR A 20 -0.94 3.56 -6.83
CA TYR A 20 -0.02 2.75 -6.04
C TYR A 20 1.04 2.05 -6.89
N LYS A 21 0.78 1.80 -8.18
CA LYS A 21 1.80 1.37 -9.13
C LYS A 21 2.98 2.34 -9.14
N ASP A 22 2.68 3.63 -9.25
CA ASP A 22 3.67 4.70 -9.29
C ASP A 22 4.32 4.96 -7.92
N VAL A 23 3.53 4.95 -6.84
CA VAL A 23 4.07 5.14 -5.46
C VAL A 23 5.10 4.05 -5.13
N PHE A 24 4.77 2.78 -5.38
CA PHE A 24 5.59 1.65 -4.97
C PHE A 24 6.57 1.16 -6.06
N ASN A 25 6.58 1.75 -7.25
CA ASN A 25 7.24 1.17 -8.43
C ASN A 25 6.81 -0.29 -8.67
N ALA A 26 5.52 -0.56 -8.43
CA ALA A 26 4.95 -1.90 -8.39
C ALA A 26 4.52 -2.40 -9.78
N GLN A 27 4.27 -3.70 -9.87
CA GLN A 27 3.54 -4.30 -10.98
C GLN A 27 2.03 -4.36 -10.66
N THR A 28 1.22 -4.59 -11.68
CA THR A 28 -0.24 -4.59 -11.55
C THR A 28 -0.86 -5.64 -12.45
N GLU A 29 -1.85 -6.36 -11.94
CA GLU A 29 -2.62 -7.33 -12.71
C GLU A 29 -4.12 -7.06 -12.59
N ILE A 30 -4.82 -7.06 -13.73
CA ILE A 30 -6.29 -6.96 -13.77
C ILE A 30 -6.86 -8.37 -13.68
N LEU A 31 -7.52 -8.68 -12.56
CA LEU A 31 -8.11 -10.00 -12.31
C LEU A 31 -9.55 -10.08 -12.82
N MET A 32 -10.25 -8.94 -12.82
CA MET A 32 -11.58 -8.83 -13.39
C MET A 32 -11.80 -7.43 -13.96
N GLY A 33 -12.05 -7.37 -15.26
CA GLY A 33 -12.45 -6.17 -15.98
C GLY A 33 -13.59 -6.48 -16.94
N LYS A 34 -14.48 -5.50 -17.16
CA LYS A 34 -15.55 -5.60 -18.14
C LYS A 34 -15.88 -4.22 -18.70
N ASP A 35 -16.17 -4.14 -20.00
CA ASP A 35 -16.64 -2.93 -20.67
C ASP A 35 -15.72 -1.70 -20.43
N GLY A 36 -14.41 -1.95 -20.38
CA GLY A 36 -13.39 -0.91 -20.17
C GLY A 36 -13.21 -0.44 -18.72
N ARG A 37 -13.86 -1.10 -17.75
CA ARG A 37 -13.72 -0.81 -16.31
C ARG A 37 -13.06 -1.98 -15.58
N THR A 38 -12.15 -1.68 -14.66
CA THR A 38 -11.58 -2.67 -13.74
C THR A 38 -12.47 -2.80 -12.50
N TYR A 39 -12.78 -4.03 -12.12
CA TYR A 39 -13.56 -4.36 -10.93
C TYR A 39 -12.75 -5.04 -9.83
N HIS A 40 -11.69 -5.75 -10.21
CA HIS A 40 -10.76 -6.37 -9.28
C HIS A 40 -9.39 -6.39 -9.93
N ALA A 41 -8.41 -5.86 -9.22
CA ALA A 41 -7.02 -5.90 -9.60
C ALA A 41 -6.13 -6.19 -8.39
N GLN A 42 -4.90 -6.56 -8.70
CA GLN A 42 -3.85 -6.82 -7.74
C GLN A 42 -2.68 -5.87 -7.99
N LEU A 43 -2.22 -5.23 -6.93
CA LEU A 43 -0.93 -4.54 -6.87
C LEU A 43 0.11 -5.55 -6.37
N ILE A 44 1.25 -5.60 -7.04
CA ILE A 44 2.36 -6.50 -6.75
C ILE A 44 3.58 -5.63 -6.42
N ILE A 45 3.94 -5.56 -5.13
CA ILE A 45 5.07 -4.79 -4.60
C ILE A 45 6.23 -5.77 -4.41
N GLY A 46 7.36 -5.53 -5.08
CA GLY A 46 8.42 -6.53 -5.18
C GLY A 46 7.91 -7.80 -5.88
N ASP A 47 8.33 -8.97 -5.39
CA ASP A 47 7.98 -10.26 -6.01
C ASP A 47 6.84 -11.01 -5.29
N GLU A 48 6.67 -10.81 -3.98
CA GLU A 48 5.77 -11.63 -3.15
C GLU A 48 4.81 -10.84 -2.24
N THR A 49 4.80 -9.50 -2.31
CA THR A 49 3.88 -8.65 -1.52
C THR A 49 2.71 -8.19 -2.37
N PHE A 50 1.49 -8.54 -1.96
CA PHE A 50 0.29 -8.33 -2.76
C PHE A 50 -0.79 -7.54 -2.02
N VAL A 51 -1.44 -6.62 -2.72
CA VAL A 51 -2.64 -5.91 -2.24
C VAL A 51 -3.72 -5.97 -3.30
N HIS A 52 -4.92 -6.42 -2.95
CA HIS A 52 -6.06 -6.44 -3.87
C HIS A 52 -6.93 -5.21 -3.72
N PHE A 53 -7.27 -4.59 -4.84
CA PHE A 53 -8.25 -3.52 -4.93
C PHE A 53 -9.49 -4.02 -5.67
N SER A 54 -10.66 -3.78 -5.09
CA SER A 54 -11.92 -4.20 -5.68
C SER A 54 -12.98 -3.12 -5.63
N ASP A 55 -13.83 -3.11 -6.64
CA ASP A 55 -15.03 -2.31 -6.67
C ASP A 55 -16.02 -2.79 -5.60
N THR A 56 -16.82 -1.86 -5.10
CA THR A 56 -17.87 -2.16 -4.12
C THR A 56 -19.00 -3.05 -4.65
N PHE A 57 -19.16 -3.15 -5.97
CA PHE A 57 -20.32 -3.74 -6.68
C PHE A 57 -21.67 -3.19 -6.22
N HIS A 58 -21.70 -1.99 -5.63
CA HIS A 58 -22.86 -1.45 -4.91
C HIS A 58 -23.40 -2.37 -3.79
N LYS A 59 -22.60 -3.33 -3.34
CA LYS A 59 -22.94 -4.33 -2.32
C LYS A 59 -22.13 -4.18 -1.04
N HIS A 60 -20.92 -3.64 -1.15
CA HIS A 60 -19.99 -3.49 -0.04
C HIS A 60 -19.68 -2.01 0.24
N PRO A 61 -19.51 -1.59 1.50
CA PRO A 61 -18.99 -0.26 1.78
C PRO A 61 -17.52 -0.18 1.34
N VAL A 62 -17.09 1.00 0.92
CA VAL A 62 -15.65 1.31 0.77
C VAL A 62 -14.95 1.07 2.10
N SER A 63 -13.81 0.39 2.06
CA SER A 63 -12.99 0.10 3.24
C SER A 63 -12.58 1.39 3.94
N LYS A 64 -12.84 1.48 5.25
CA LYS A 64 -12.51 2.68 6.04
C LYS A 64 -11.23 2.45 6.83
N ASN A 65 -10.20 3.25 6.54
CA ASN A 65 -8.92 3.26 7.26
C ASN A 65 -8.28 1.86 7.42
N PRO A 66 -8.15 1.04 6.36
CA PRO A 66 -7.41 -0.21 6.49
C PRO A 66 -5.95 0.08 6.90
N HIS A 67 -5.40 -0.73 7.80
CA HIS A 67 -4.01 -0.63 8.24
C HIS A 67 -3.21 -1.76 7.60
N LEU A 68 -2.20 -1.42 6.82
CA LEU A 68 -1.35 -2.35 6.10
C LEU A 68 0.07 -2.16 6.60
N ILE A 69 0.65 -3.22 7.15
CA ILE A 69 2.06 -3.25 7.52
C ILE A 69 2.87 -3.77 6.34
N ILE A 70 3.98 -3.09 6.06
CA ILE A 70 4.94 -3.48 5.05
C ILE A 70 6.36 -3.31 5.59
N GLU A 71 7.18 -4.31 5.32
CA GLU A 71 8.62 -4.27 5.51
C GLU A 71 9.25 -3.91 4.17
N CYS A 72 10.01 -2.82 4.14
CA CYS A 72 10.72 -2.35 2.95
C CYS A 72 12.09 -3.03 2.88
N ASP A 73 12.57 -3.27 1.67
CA ASP A 73 13.85 -3.96 1.44
C ASP A 73 15.04 -3.03 1.75
N SER A 74 14.81 -1.72 1.78
CA SER A 74 15.84 -0.72 2.06
C SER A 74 15.28 0.54 2.71
N LEU A 75 16.15 1.27 3.40
CA LEU A 75 15.83 2.62 3.89
C LEU A 75 15.47 3.57 2.74
N GLU A 76 16.15 3.45 1.59
CA GLU A 76 15.90 4.30 0.42
C GLU A 76 14.48 4.11 -0.11
N GLU A 77 14.01 2.87 -0.23
CA GLU A 77 12.64 2.57 -0.62
C GLU A 77 11.65 3.20 0.36
N LEU A 78 11.86 2.98 1.66
CA LEU A 78 11.00 3.50 2.71
C LEU A 78 10.92 5.03 2.63
N GLU A 79 12.06 5.72 2.59
CA GLU A 79 12.14 7.18 2.51
C GLU A 79 11.44 7.72 1.26
N ARG A 80 11.63 7.08 0.10
CA ARG A 80 11.00 7.45 -1.17
C ARG A 80 9.48 7.34 -1.09
N VAL A 81 8.97 6.19 -0.65
CA VAL A 81 7.52 5.94 -0.55
C VAL A 81 6.89 6.85 0.49
N TYR A 82 7.50 6.97 1.67
CA TYR A 82 7.06 7.90 2.73
C TYR A 82 6.95 9.32 2.19
N LYS A 83 8.03 9.84 1.59
CA LYS A 83 8.04 11.20 1.03
C LYS A 83 6.96 11.38 -0.02
N ARG A 84 6.81 10.42 -0.95
CA ARG A 84 5.79 10.48 -1.99
C ARG A 84 4.38 10.58 -1.41
N LEU A 85 4.03 9.74 -0.43
CA LEU A 85 2.72 9.78 0.20
C LEU A 85 2.45 11.12 0.90
N ILE A 86 3.46 11.72 1.53
CA ILE A 86 3.34 13.03 2.19
C ILE A 86 3.17 14.15 1.15
N ASP A 87 3.97 14.16 0.09
CA ASP A 87 3.89 15.17 -0.98
C ASP A 87 2.53 15.15 -1.69
N ASP A 88 1.90 13.97 -1.80
CA ASP A 88 0.53 13.83 -2.35
C ASP A 88 -0.58 14.34 -1.42
N GLY A 89 -0.22 14.78 -0.20
CA GLY A 89 -1.12 15.28 0.83
C GLY A 89 -1.57 14.22 1.84
N GLY A 90 -0.83 13.12 1.97
CA GLY A 90 -1.00 12.15 3.05
C GLY A 90 -0.69 12.74 4.42
N HIS A 91 -1.21 12.11 5.46
CA HIS A 91 -1.04 12.53 6.84
C HIS A 91 -0.12 11.56 7.60
N ALA A 92 1.06 12.03 7.99
CA ALA A 92 1.94 11.30 8.89
C ALA A 92 1.30 11.21 10.29
N LYS A 93 0.87 10.01 10.66
CA LYS A 93 0.46 9.69 12.03
C LYS A 93 1.67 9.49 12.94
N VAL A 94 2.68 8.82 12.39
CA VAL A 94 4.01 8.66 13.00
C VAL A 94 5.02 9.11 11.95
N LYS A 95 5.79 10.15 12.26
CA LYS A 95 6.85 10.64 11.36
C LYS A 95 7.96 9.60 11.27
N LEU A 96 8.55 9.49 10.09
CA LEU A 96 9.70 8.61 9.87
C LEU A 96 10.82 8.90 10.87
N ASN A 97 11.19 7.90 11.65
CA ASN A 97 12.28 7.99 12.61
C ASN A 97 12.90 6.60 12.87
N LYS A 98 14.14 6.60 13.37
CA LYS A 98 14.76 5.41 13.95
C LYS A 98 14.12 5.09 15.29
N THR A 99 13.77 3.83 15.51
CA THR A 99 13.10 3.35 16.73
C THR A 99 14.05 2.62 17.67
N PHE A 100 13.58 2.38 18.90
CA PHE A 100 14.34 1.65 19.92
C PHE A 100 14.51 0.15 19.59
N PHE A 101 13.72 -0.40 18.66
CA PHE A 101 13.77 -1.79 18.21
C PHE A 101 14.61 -1.97 16.93
N ASN A 102 15.58 -1.07 16.73
CA ASN A 102 16.53 -1.07 15.62
C ASN A 102 15.91 -1.15 14.22
N ALA A 103 14.84 -0.37 13.99
CA ALA A 103 14.25 -0.19 12.68
C ALA A 103 14.04 1.29 12.36
N TYR A 104 13.90 1.62 11.09
CA TYR A 104 13.22 2.85 10.67
C TYR A 104 11.73 2.56 10.53
N HIS A 105 10.90 3.46 11.08
CA HIS A 105 9.46 3.25 11.15
C HIS A 105 8.69 4.53 10.83
N ALA A 106 7.56 4.40 10.14
CA ALA A 106 6.61 5.48 9.90
C ALA A 106 5.18 4.95 9.76
N GLU A 107 4.21 5.81 10.03
CA GLU A 107 2.80 5.56 9.71
C GLU A 107 2.23 6.72 8.92
N VAL A 108 1.75 6.44 7.70
CA VAL A 108 1.15 7.47 6.83
C VAL A 108 -0.24 7.03 6.41
N LYS A 109 -1.23 7.87 6.72
CA LYS A 109 -2.55 7.76 6.10
C LYS A 109 -2.52 8.42 4.74
N ASP A 110 -2.71 7.66 3.67
CA ASP A 110 -2.76 8.23 2.33
C ASP A 110 -4.01 9.09 2.12
N ARG A 111 -3.95 9.97 1.11
CA ARG A 111 -5.07 10.87 0.77
C ARG A 111 -6.12 10.22 -0.13
N LEU A 112 -5.71 9.30 -1.00
CA LEU A 112 -6.54 8.76 -2.08
C LEU A 112 -7.64 7.84 -1.56
N ASN A 113 -7.26 6.80 -0.82
CA ASN A 113 -8.14 5.76 -0.28
C ASN A 113 -8.19 5.78 1.25
N GLY A 114 -7.29 6.52 1.90
CA GLY A 114 -7.22 6.58 3.35
C GLY A 114 -6.63 5.33 3.98
N ILE A 115 -5.84 4.54 3.24
CA ILE A 115 -5.07 3.41 3.77
C ILE A 115 -4.00 3.97 4.69
N ILE A 116 -3.80 3.30 5.81
CA ILE A 116 -2.74 3.62 6.76
C ILE A 116 -1.63 2.62 6.52
N TRP A 117 -0.57 3.10 5.87
CA TRP A 117 0.63 2.34 5.61
C TRP A 117 1.55 2.44 6.82
N VAL A 118 1.87 1.29 7.39
CA VAL A 118 2.76 1.10 8.54
C VAL A 118 4.06 0.53 7.99
N PHE A 119 5.07 1.38 7.86
CA PHE A 119 6.35 1.03 7.24
C PHE A 119 7.37 0.59 8.28
N ASN A 120 8.14 -0.44 7.97
CA ASN A 120 9.34 -0.82 8.70
C ASN A 120 10.50 -1.04 7.73
N TYR A 121 11.71 -0.75 8.19
CA TYR A 121 12.97 -1.25 7.63
C TYR A 121 13.88 -1.61 8.81
N PHE A 122 14.10 -2.91 9.04
CA PHE A 122 14.94 -3.38 10.14
C PHE A 122 16.42 -3.28 9.76
N LEU A 123 17.25 -2.82 10.70
CA LEU A 123 18.67 -2.56 10.45
C LEU A 123 19.57 -3.79 10.62
N ASP A 124 19.01 -4.91 11.08
CA ASP A 124 19.73 -6.18 11.24
C ASP A 124 18.91 -7.35 10.64
N GLU A 125 19.34 -7.90 9.50
CA GLU A 125 18.85 -9.19 8.98
C GLU A 125 19.75 -10.38 9.38
N HIS A 126 20.44 -10.28 10.52
CA HIS A 126 21.26 -11.37 11.05
C HIS A 126 20.76 -11.79 12.43
N ILE A 127 19.71 -12.61 12.44
CA ILE A 127 19.50 -13.63 13.48
C ILE A 127 19.36 -14.98 12.77
#